data_AF-V5HEN4-F1
#
_entry.id   AF-V5HEN4-F1
#
_cell.length_a   1.000
_cell.length_b   1.000
_cell.length_c   1.000
_cell.angle_alpha   90.00
_cell.angle_beta   90.00
_cell.angle_gamma   90.00
#
_symmetry.space_group_name_H-M   'P 1'
#
loop_
_entity.id
_entity.type
_entity.pdbx_description
1 polymer ?
#
loop_
_entity_poly.entity_id
_entity_poly.type
_entity_poly.pdbx_seq_one_letter_code
_entity_poly.pdbx_strand_id
1 'polypeptide(L)'
;PVCALALTLFAVPTLILLLSTAGSVSFDSFEAWAWLGQLQLLDVVALHSHLDEVLSLAGLRSARVYDASNVTIISSFRPIDLGSLTKDFSEGISDPESNLRCLHSWDKPYHKEKSFPLYLFGTFLPPPGQADGKPWWLIESSGSEPDGRIESALYRSRPGRSSAEVLFHSLFGMFHPNTFLYTRAAPVGTAAVVARRGNGTLDVLFRSHVEFQLNEPPRRPFWFSPGQFSGRIVLSEDGSAVHHFNVHVPAERRLNVDLEWLTGSQHDGEEESMEVDIGHIPEMALDFVGGKTPPNVTWSYEMSTEEARQALDRMFFPFLNVPYHNLTAAAALARQERKMVHSVVLWGNLDDQSC
;
A
#
# COMPACT_ATOMS: atom_id res chain seq x y z
N PRO A 1 16.16 4.55 -23.79
CA PRO A 1 17.63 4.65 -24.04
C PRO A 1 18.16 6.09 -24.13
N VAL A 2 17.50 6.99 -24.89
CA VAL A 2 17.96 8.39 -25.08
C VAL A 2 17.75 9.27 -23.82
N CYS A 3 16.70 9.02 -23.02
CA CYS A 3 16.47 9.76 -21.75
C CYS A 3 17.46 9.40 -20.63
N ALA A 4 17.97 8.16 -20.60
CA ALA A 4 18.95 7.73 -19.60
C ALA A 4 20.32 8.38 -19.85
N LEU A 5 20.68 8.58 -21.12
CA LEU A 5 21.89 9.29 -21.53
C LEU A 5 21.81 10.80 -21.20
N ALA A 6 20.63 11.41 -21.35
CA ALA A 6 20.41 12.81 -20.99
C ALA A 6 20.49 13.05 -19.47
N LEU A 7 19.97 12.13 -18.64
CA LEU A 7 20.12 12.21 -17.19
C LEU A 7 21.57 12.08 -16.73
N THR A 8 22.36 11.17 -17.33
CA THR A 8 23.77 10.99 -16.96
C THR A 8 24.67 12.11 -17.48
N LEU A 9 24.43 12.61 -18.70
CA LEU A 9 25.25 13.66 -19.31
C LEU A 9 24.93 15.07 -18.80
N PHE A 10 23.74 15.32 -18.24
CA PHE A 10 23.36 16.66 -17.78
C PHE A 10 23.07 16.74 -16.28
N ALA A 11 22.41 15.77 -15.66
CA ALA A 11 22.07 15.90 -14.24
C ALA A 11 23.31 15.74 -13.35
N VAL A 12 24.19 14.79 -13.65
CA VAL A 12 25.41 14.55 -12.88
C VAL A 12 26.38 15.74 -12.97
N PRO A 13 26.69 16.31 -14.16
CA PRO A 13 27.53 17.51 -14.23
C PRO A 13 26.89 18.75 -13.62
N THR A 14 25.56 18.89 -13.68
CA THR A 14 24.85 20.03 -13.08
C THR A 14 24.84 19.94 -11.55
N LEU A 15 24.66 18.74 -11.00
CA LEU A 15 24.77 18.46 -9.56
C LEU A 15 26.19 18.72 -9.06
N ILE A 16 27.19 18.31 -9.84
CA ILE A 16 28.62 18.55 -9.58
C ILE A 16 28.94 20.06 -9.61
N LEU A 17 28.40 20.80 -10.58
CA LEU A 17 28.59 22.25 -10.69
C LEU A 17 27.95 22.98 -9.50
N LEU A 18 26.75 22.58 -9.09
CA LEU A 18 26.03 23.15 -7.94
C LEU A 18 26.78 22.93 -6.62
N LEU A 19 27.28 21.72 -6.37
CA LEU A 19 28.07 21.38 -5.18
C LEU A 19 29.42 22.12 -5.15
N SER A 20 30.04 22.31 -6.31
CA SER A 20 31.26 23.12 -6.45
C SER A 20 31.02 24.61 -6.13
N THR A 21 29.92 25.17 -6.61
CA THR A 21 29.56 26.58 -6.32
C THR A 21 29.12 26.81 -4.87
N ALA A 22 28.68 25.76 -4.15
CA ALA A 22 28.32 25.82 -2.73
C ALA A 22 29.52 25.71 -1.77
N GLY A 23 30.75 25.54 -2.28
CA GLY A 23 31.99 25.64 -1.50
C GLY A 23 32.32 24.45 -0.59
N SER A 24 31.61 23.32 -0.71
CA SER A 24 31.71 22.19 0.22
C SER A 24 32.66 21.06 -0.22
N VAL A 25 33.24 21.10 -1.44
CA VAL A 25 34.19 20.07 -1.92
C VAL A 25 35.30 20.69 -2.79
N SER A 26 36.56 20.47 -2.42
CA SER A 26 37.73 20.77 -3.27
C SER A 26 38.02 19.59 -4.20
N PHE A 27 38.07 19.85 -5.51
CA PHE A 27 38.08 18.84 -6.57
C PHE A 27 39.46 18.27 -6.96
N ASP A 28 40.46 18.35 -6.07
CA ASP A 28 41.78 17.74 -6.30
C ASP A 28 41.96 16.35 -5.69
N SER A 29 40.91 15.76 -5.09
CA SER A 29 41.02 14.45 -4.46
C SER A 29 40.47 13.33 -5.36
N PHE A 30 41.30 12.31 -5.54
CA PHE A 30 40.96 11.02 -6.16
C PHE A 30 39.71 10.35 -5.54
N GLU A 31 39.33 10.74 -4.32
CA GLU A 31 38.18 10.24 -3.57
C GLU A 31 36.83 10.64 -4.18
N ALA A 32 36.70 11.82 -4.79
CA ALA A 32 35.45 12.25 -5.41
C ALA A 32 35.08 11.38 -6.64
N TRP A 33 36.10 10.94 -7.38
CA TRP A 33 35.94 10.04 -8.52
C TRP A 33 35.66 8.59 -8.08
N ALA A 34 36.22 8.16 -6.94
CA ALA A 34 35.92 6.86 -6.35
C ALA A 34 34.46 6.77 -5.85
N TRP A 35 33.92 7.87 -5.30
CA TRP A 35 32.52 7.95 -4.86
C TRP A 35 31.54 7.88 -6.05
N LEU A 36 31.82 8.62 -7.13
CA LEU A 36 31.03 8.55 -8.38
C LEU A 36 31.11 7.19 -9.07
N GLY A 37 32.24 6.49 -8.96
CA GLY A 37 32.44 5.15 -9.52
C GLY A 37 31.68 4.03 -8.80
N GLN A 38 31.13 4.29 -7.61
CA GLN A 38 30.34 3.34 -6.84
C GLN A 38 28.83 3.41 -7.13
N LEU A 39 28.36 4.45 -7.82
CA LEU A 39 26.96 4.59 -8.23
C LEU A 39 26.65 3.60 -9.37
N GLN A 40 26.01 2.48 -9.05
CA GLN A 40 25.48 1.58 -10.08
C GLN A 40 24.17 2.12 -10.66
N LEU A 41 23.74 1.61 -11.82
CA LEU A 41 22.51 2.00 -12.52
C LEU A 41 21.21 1.92 -11.68
N LEU A 42 21.27 1.32 -10.49
CA LEU A 42 20.21 1.20 -9.50
C LEU A 42 20.06 2.43 -8.58
N ASP A 43 20.99 3.38 -8.61
CA ASP A 43 20.98 4.57 -7.74
C ASP A 43 20.24 5.79 -8.31
N VAL A 44 19.60 5.68 -9.48
CA VAL A 44 18.89 6.83 -10.08
C VAL A 44 17.66 7.26 -9.24
N VAL A 45 17.07 6.33 -8.47
CA VAL A 45 15.95 6.62 -7.55
C VAL A 45 16.44 7.23 -6.24
N ALA A 46 17.57 6.74 -5.69
CA ALA A 46 18.26 7.41 -4.59
C ALA A 46 18.68 8.83 -5.00
N LEU A 47 19.15 9.00 -6.23
CA LEU A 47 19.50 10.29 -6.82
C LEU A 47 18.28 11.22 -6.95
N HIS A 48 17.06 10.73 -7.18
CA HIS A 48 15.84 11.56 -7.15
C HIS A 48 15.52 12.06 -5.74
N SER A 49 15.60 11.17 -4.74
CA SER A 49 15.40 11.56 -3.34
C SER A 49 16.45 12.57 -2.86
N HIS A 50 17.69 12.44 -3.34
CA HIS A 50 18.78 13.38 -3.08
C HIS A 50 18.70 14.64 -3.96
N LEU A 51 18.11 14.57 -5.17
CA LEU A 51 17.90 15.75 -6.02
C LEU A 51 16.91 16.71 -5.35
N ASP A 52 15.83 16.19 -4.77
CA ASP A 52 14.85 17.01 -4.05
C ASP A 52 15.49 17.69 -2.82
N GLU A 53 16.40 17.00 -2.15
CA GLU A 53 17.17 17.52 -1.01
C GLU A 53 18.21 18.58 -1.46
N VAL A 54 18.91 18.35 -2.58
CA VAL A 54 19.87 19.31 -3.16
C VAL A 54 19.19 20.54 -3.75
N LEU A 55 18.02 20.38 -4.40
CA LEU A 55 17.23 21.50 -4.91
C LEU A 55 16.64 22.35 -3.78
N SER A 56 16.35 21.73 -2.63
CA SER A 56 15.96 22.41 -1.39
C SER A 56 17.12 23.20 -0.79
N LEU A 57 18.32 22.59 -0.70
CA LEU A 57 19.55 23.23 -0.24
C LEU A 57 20.01 24.39 -1.15
N ALA A 58 19.73 24.30 -2.46
CA ALA A 58 20.06 25.33 -3.45
C ALA A 58 19.02 26.47 -3.53
N GLY A 59 17.95 26.44 -2.73
CA GLY A 59 16.96 27.54 -2.65
C GLY A 59 16.11 27.76 -3.91
N LEU A 60 16.05 26.79 -4.83
CA LEU A 60 15.37 26.91 -6.13
C LEU A 60 13.89 26.46 -6.11
N ARG A 61 13.38 26.02 -4.95
CA ARG A 61 11.96 25.99 -4.58
C ARG A 61 11.83 26.57 -3.17
N SER A 62 10.65 27.12 -2.81
CA SER A 62 10.44 27.61 -1.45
C SER A 62 10.68 26.46 -0.47
N ALA A 63 11.79 26.52 0.27
CA ALA A 63 12.18 25.52 1.23
C ALA A 63 11.07 25.37 2.27
N ARG A 64 10.24 24.32 2.17
CA ARG A 64 9.64 23.76 3.38
C ARG A 64 10.83 23.22 4.15
N VAL A 65 11.18 23.90 5.23
CA VAL A 65 12.18 23.44 6.19
C VAL A 65 11.81 22.00 6.53
N TYR A 66 12.65 21.05 6.12
CA TYR A 66 12.50 19.66 6.54
C TYR A 66 12.82 19.63 8.03
N ASP A 67 11.78 19.67 8.85
CA ASP A 67 11.90 19.36 10.26
C ASP A 67 12.36 17.90 10.36
N ALA A 68 13.44 17.63 11.11
CA ALA A 68 13.97 16.29 11.37
C ALA A 68 13.04 15.44 12.28
N SER A 69 11.81 15.90 12.46
CA SER A 69 10.77 15.23 13.21
C SER A 69 10.43 13.87 12.60
N ASN A 70 10.32 12.87 13.47
CA ASN A 70 9.98 11.51 13.12
C ASN A 70 8.57 11.16 13.61
N VAL A 71 7.89 10.31 12.85
CA VAL A 71 6.62 9.67 13.21
C VAL A 71 6.94 8.23 13.60
N THR A 72 6.80 7.91 14.88
CA THR A 72 7.06 6.55 15.40
C THR A 72 5.79 5.72 15.36
N ILE A 73 5.81 4.65 14.58
CA ILE A 73 4.69 3.73 14.41
C ILE A 73 4.96 2.46 15.22
N ILE A 74 3.93 1.95 15.90
CA ILE A 74 3.93 0.64 16.57
C ILE A 74 3.03 -0.33 15.80
N SER A 75 3.35 -1.62 15.85
CA SER A 75 2.52 -2.67 15.26
C SER A 75 1.88 -3.56 16.32
N SER A 76 0.60 -3.80 16.13
CA SER A 76 -0.21 -4.77 16.88
C SER A 76 -0.61 -5.89 15.93
N PHE A 77 -0.32 -7.13 16.29
CA PHE A 77 -0.53 -8.28 15.42
C PHE A 77 -0.89 -9.50 16.25
N ARG A 78 -1.98 -10.16 15.87
CA ARG A 78 -2.35 -11.51 16.30
C ARG A 78 -2.43 -12.37 15.05
N PRO A 79 -1.79 -13.55 15.06
CA PRO A 79 -1.79 -14.42 13.89
C PRO A 79 -3.21 -14.85 13.50
N ILE A 80 -3.33 -15.34 12.27
CA ILE A 80 -4.58 -15.90 11.74
C ILE A 80 -5.14 -16.98 12.68
N ASP A 81 -6.45 -16.97 12.87
CA ASP A 81 -7.16 -18.02 13.60
C ASP A 81 -7.24 -19.26 12.73
N LEU A 82 -6.42 -20.27 13.02
CA LEU A 82 -6.43 -21.53 12.29
C LEU A 82 -7.78 -22.26 12.38
N GLY A 83 -8.58 -22.00 13.42
CA GLY A 83 -9.92 -22.56 13.57
C GLY A 83 -10.97 -21.91 12.65
N SER A 84 -10.63 -20.78 12.01
CA SER A 84 -11.49 -20.10 11.04
C SER A 84 -11.35 -20.65 9.61
N LEU A 85 -10.30 -21.44 9.35
CA LEU A 85 -10.01 -21.98 8.03
C LEU A 85 -10.96 -23.12 7.68
N THR A 86 -11.30 -23.26 6.39
CA THR A 86 -12.24 -24.29 5.94
C THR A 86 -11.56 -25.62 5.67
N LYS A 87 -10.29 -25.59 5.24
CA LYS A 87 -9.48 -26.80 5.01
C LYS A 87 -8.81 -27.26 6.31
N ASP A 88 -8.47 -28.54 6.36
CA ASP A 88 -7.71 -29.10 7.48
C ASP A 88 -6.21 -28.87 7.24
N PHE A 89 -5.60 -28.01 8.06
CA PHE A 89 -4.16 -27.71 8.02
C PHE A 89 -3.36 -28.51 9.06
N SER A 90 -3.98 -29.39 9.85
CA SER A 90 -3.33 -30.06 10.98
C SER A 90 -2.12 -30.89 10.57
N GLU A 91 -2.24 -31.68 9.50
CA GLU A 91 -1.13 -32.46 8.95
C GLU A 91 -0.05 -31.54 8.34
N GLY A 92 -0.48 -30.56 7.53
CA GLY A 92 0.40 -29.66 6.81
C GLY A 92 1.16 -28.65 7.69
N ILE A 93 0.68 -28.28 8.87
CA ILE A 93 1.40 -27.39 9.78
C ILE A 93 2.48 -28.14 10.57
N SER A 94 2.25 -29.42 10.84
CA SER A 94 3.19 -30.28 11.57
C SER A 94 4.39 -30.73 10.72
N ASP A 95 4.23 -30.79 9.39
CA ASP A 95 5.28 -31.15 8.45
C ASP A 95 6.30 -30.01 8.26
N PRO A 96 7.59 -30.24 8.60
CA PRO A 96 8.65 -29.27 8.40
C PRO A 96 8.83 -28.81 6.96
N GLU A 97 8.42 -29.59 5.95
CA GLU A 97 8.60 -29.34 4.51
C GLU A 97 7.35 -28.76 3.83
N SER A 98 6.22 -28.73 4.53
CA SER A 98 4.97 -28.20 3.99
C SER A 98 5.02 -26.68 3.74
N ASN A 99 4.29 -26.24 2.72
CA ASN A 99 4.07 -24.83 2.41
C ASN A 99 3.22 -24.12 3.47
N LEU A 100 2.45 -24.85 4.27
CA LEU A 100 1.48 -24.32 5.24
C LEU A 100 2.11 -23.95 6.58
N ARG A 101 3.33 -24.43 6.83
CA ARG A 101 4.08 -24.16 8.06
C ARG A 101 4.28 -22.66 8.31
N CYS A 102 4.31 -21.84 7.25
CA CYS A 102 4.49 -20.40 7.34
C CYS A 102 3.42 -19.73 8.21
N LEU A 103 2.17 -20.21 8.18
CA LEU A 103 1.04 -19.69 8.95
C LEU A 103 1.26 -19.83 10.46
N HIS A 104 1.89 -20.93 10.90
CA HIS A 104 2.24 -21.11 12.32
C HIS A 104 3.49 -20.30 12.69
N SER A 105 4.43 -20.12 11.74
CA SER A 105 5.69 -19.41 12.03
C SER A 105 5.55 -17.89 12.09
N TRP A 106 4.52 -17.33 11.44
CA TRP A 106 4.26 -15.89 11.46
C TRP A 106 3.40 -15.52 12.66
N ASP A 107 4.00 -15.59 13.85
CA ASP A 107 3.34 -15.37 15.15
C ASP A 107 3.49 -13.95 15.70
N LYS A 108 4.33 -13.12 15.04
CA LYS A 108 4.67 -11.76 15.46
C LYS A 108 5.04 -10.89 14.26
N PRO A 109 4.93 -9.55 14.37
CA PRO A 109 5.32 -8.65 13.29
C PRO A 109 6.85 -8.61 13.16
N TYR A 110 7.34 -8.35 11.94
CA TYR A 110 8.77 -8.18 11.65
C TYR A 110 9.39 -7.02 12.44
N HIS A 111 8.67 -5.90 12.57
CA HIS A 111 9.04 -4.76 13.41
C HIS A 111 7.87 -4.37 14.33
N LYS A 112 8.08 -4.45 15.64
CA LYS A 112 7.11 -3.97 16.65
C LYS A 112 6.99 -2.45 16.70
N GLU A 113 8.06 -1.75 16.37
CA GLU A 113 8.15 -0.30 16.38
C GLU A 113 9.13 0.14 15.29
N LYS A 114 8.81 1.24 14.60
CA LYS A 114 9.67 1.84 13.57
C LYS A 114 9.40 3.34 13.46
N SER A 115 10.47 4.12 13.35
CA SER A 115 10.38 5.57 13.14
C SER A 115 10.53 5.92 11.66
N PHE A 116 9.70 6.84 11.21
CA PHE A 116 9.62 7.29 9.83
C PHE A 116 9.85 8.80 9.75
N PRO A 117 10.62 9.30 8.78
CA PRO A 117 10.71 10.73 8.55
C PRO A 117 9.33 11.34 8.26
N LEU A 118 9.01 12.46 8.92
CA LEU A 118 7.72 13.13 8.80
C LEU A 118 7.35 13.46 7.34
N TYR A 119 8.33 13.87 6.54
CA TYR A 119 8.08 14.30 5.16
C TYR A 119 7.46 13.20 4.28
N LEU A 120 7.65 11.93 4.60
CA LEU A 120 7.04 10.83 3.84
C LEU A 120 5.51 10.85 3.95
N PHE A 121 4.96 11.29 5.08
CA PHE A 121 3.51 11.40 5.29
C PHE A 121 2.89 12.54 4.49
N GLY A 122 3.69 13.42 3.89
CA GLY A 122 3.25 14.36 2.86
C GLY A 122 2.59 13.67 1.66
N THR A 123 2.81 12.37 1.46
CA THR A 123 2.13 11.58 0.43
C THR A 123 0.61 11.56 0.58
N PHE A 124 0.08 11.76 1.78
CA PHE A 124 -1.37 11.80 2.05
C PHE A 124 -2.01 13.15 1.73
N LEU A 125 -1.22 14.16 1.34
CA LEU A 125 -1.77 15.44 0.92
C LEU A 125 -2.51 15.27 -0.42
N PRO A 126 -3.72 15.84 -0.55
CA PRO A 126 -4.47 15.78 -1.79
C PRO A 126 -3.72 16.48 -2.93
N PRO A 127 -3.76 15.96 -4.17
CA PRO A 127 -3.13 16.62 -5.30
C PRO A 127 -3.80 17.98 -5.60
N PRO A 128 -3.11 18.91 -6.28
CA PRO A 128 -3.68 20.21 -6.62
C PRO A 128 -5.01 20.08 -7.37
N GLY A 129 -6.06 20.74 -6.87
CA GLY A 129 -7.40 20.70 -7.47
C GLY A 129 -8.26 19.50 -7.06
N GLN A 130 -7.77 18.60 -6.20
CA GLN A 130 -8.59 17.52 -5.64
C GLN A 130 -9.73 18.10 -4.80
N ALA A 131 -10.96 17.75 -5.15
CA ALA A 131 -12.14 18.15 -4.39
C ALA A 131 -12.28 17.29 -3.13
N ASP A 132 -12.70 17.93 -2.03
CA ASP A 132 -12.98 17.22 -0.78
C ASP A 132 -14.13 16.21 -0.96
N GLY A 133 -14.04 15.08 -0.25
CA GLY A 133 -14.98 13.96 -0.39
C GLY A 133 -14.86 13.17 -1.70
N LYS A 134 -14.06 13.61 -2.67
CA LYS A 134 -13.72 12.78 -3.84
C LYS A 134 -12.43 12.02 -3.56
N PRO A 135 -12.40 10.70 -3.81
CA PRO A 135 -11.21 9.92 -3.57
C PRO A 135 -10.17 10.12 -4.69
N TRP A 136 -8.90 9.83 -4.40
CA TRP A 136 -7.78 9.82 -5.34
C TRP A 136 -6.82 8.67 -5.05
N TRP A 137 -6.01 8.29 -6.05
CA TRP A 137 -4.99 7.26 -5.89
C TRP A 137 -3.73 7.81 -5.19
N LEU A 138 -3.30 7.13 -4.14
CA LEU A 138 -1.95 7.24 -3.59
C LEU A 138 -0.99 6.27 -4.32
N ILE A 139 -1.51 5.09 -4.66
CA ILE A 139 -0.84 4.07 -5.47
C ILE A 139 -1.91 3.52 -6.43
N GLU A 140 -1.75 3.78 -7.73
CA GLU A 140 -2.70 3.35 -8.76
C GLU A 140 -2.22 2.04 -9.41
N SER A 141 -3.16 1.14 -9.73
CA SER A 141 -2.88 -0.14 -10.38
C SER A 141 -2.38 -0.04 -11.82
N SER A 142 -2.56 1.12 -12.46
CA SER A 142 -2.29 1.37 -13.89
C SER A 142 -0.81 1.26 -14.31
N GLY A 143 0.12 1.06 -13.36
CA GLY A 143 1.57 1.15 -13.58
C GLY A 143 2.40 -0.12 -13.34
N SER A 144 1.80 -1.27 -13.03
CA SER A 144 2.55 -2.45 -12.57
C SER A 144 3.19 -3.28 -13.70
N GLU A 145 2.47 -3.59 -14.80
CA GLU A 145 2.95 -4.32 -15.99
C GLU A 145 2.06 -4.04 -17.23
N PRO A 146 2.52 -4.28 -18.48
CA PRO A 146 1.71 -4.09 -19.71
C PRO A 146 0.40 -4.89 -19.75
N ASP A 147 0.31 -5.98 -19.00
CA ASP A 147 -0.89 -6.80 -18.80
C ASP A 147 -1.48 -6.68 -17.38
N GLY A 148 -0.85 -5.88 -16.51
CA GLY A 148 -1.25 -5.65 -15.12
C GLY A 148 -1.08 -6.83 -14.18
N ARG A 149 -0.43 -7.94 -14.59
CA ARG A 149 -0.34 -9.18 -13.80
C ARG A 149 1.04 -9.36 -13.18
N ILE A 150 1.05 -9.78 -11.90
CA ILE A 150 2.27 -10.16 -11.19
C ILE A 150 2.45 -11.67 -11.35
N GLU A 151 3.65 -12.09 -11.74
CA GLU A 151 3.96 -13.51 -11.87
C GLU A 151 3.82 -14.25 -10.54
N SER A 152 3.13 -15.39 -10.54
CA SER A 152 2.95 -16.25 -9.36
C SER A 152 4.28 -16.65 -8.71
N ALA A 153 5.32 -16.87 -9.51
CA ALA A 153 6.65 -17.27 -9.03
C ALA A 153 7.49 -16.13 -8.43
N LEU A 154 7.00 -14.89 -8.40
CA LEU A 154 7.74 -13.76 -7.85
C LEU A 154 7.68 -13.74 -6.30
N TYR A 155 8.79 -14.11 -5.64
CA TYR A 155 8.85 -14.16 -4.18
C TYR A 155 9.09 -12.82 -3.50
N ARG A 156 9.67 -11.85 -4.22
CA ARG A 156 10.05 -10.56 -3.66
C ARG A 156 9.39 -9.43 -4.40
N SER A 157 8.80 -8.52 -3.62
CA SER A 157 8.23 -7.29 -4.16
C SER A 157 9.32 -6.43 -4.79
N ARG A 158 8.91 -5.63 -5.76
CA ARG A 158 9.78 -4.66 -6.42
C ARG A 158 10.04 -3.45 -5.50
N PRO A 159 11.17 -2.75 -5.69
CA PRO A 159 11.42 -1.49 -5.01
C PRO A 159 10.34 -0.46 -5.35
N GLY A 160 9.99 0.38 -4.37
CA GLY A 160 9.08 1.50 -4.57
C GLY A 160 9.65 2.53 -5.55
N ARG A 161 8.81 2.99 -6.47
CA ARG A 161 9.08 3.97 -7.53
C ARG A 161 8.59 5.38 -7.18
N SER A 162 7.78 5.51 -6.13
CA SER A 162 7.23 6.78 -5.64
C SER A 162 7.39 6.90 -4.12
N SER A 163 7.32 8.11 -3.58
CA SER A 163 7.32 8.34 -2.13
C SER A 163 6.19 7.59 -1.42
N ALA A 164 5.03 7.47 -2.08
CA ALA A 164 3.91 6.67 -1.58
C ALA A 164 4.32 5.19 -1.46
N GLU A 165 4.83 4.58 -2.53
CA GLU A 165 5.26 3.19 -2.52
C GLU A 165 6.36 2.93 -1.50
N VAL A 166 7.34 3.84 -1.36
CA VAL A 166 8.40 3.73 -0.34
C VAL A 166 7.80 3.74 1.07
N LEU A 167 6.87 4.66 1.36
CA LEU A 167 6.22 4.75 2.66
C LEU A 167 5.38 3.50 2.94
N PHE A 168 4.47 3.12 2.05
CA PHE A 168 3.55 2.00 2.26
C PHE A 168 4.29 0.67 2.32
N HIS A 169 5.30 0.45 1.49
CA HIS A 169 6.14 -0.75 1.58
C HIS A 169 6.86 -0.80 2.93
N SER A 170 7.34 0.35 3.43
CA SER A 170 8.02 0.43 4.72
C SER A 170 7.09 0.28 5.94
N LEU A 171 5.83 0.72 5.83
CA LEU A 171 4.79 0.57 6.84
C LEU A 171 4.31 -0.87 6.92
N PHE A 172 3.80 -1.43 5.83
CA PHE A 172 3.30 -2.81 5.81
C PHE A 172 4.43 -3.85 5.94
N GLY A 173 5.65 -3.49 5.52
CA GLY A 173 6.86 -4.24 5.79
C GLY A 173 7.18 -4.41 7.29
N MET A 174 6.53 -3.64 8.17
CA MET A 174 6.59 -3.90 9.62
C MET A 174 5.91 -5.23 10.01
N PHE A 175 4.94 -5.72 9.24
CA PHE A 175 4.32 -7.02 9.49
C PHE A 175 5.15 -8.17 8.91
N HIS A 176 5.58 -8.04 7.65
CA HIS A 176 6.34 -9.07 6.95
C HIS A 176 7.30 -8.46 5.89
N PRO A 177 8.56 -8.92 5.78
CA PRO A 177 9.54 -8.33 4.87
C PRO A 177 9.15 -8.42 3.38
N ASN A 178 8.41 -9.46 2.99
CA ASN A 178 7.94 -9.65 1.62
C ASN A 178 6.52 -9.10 1.45
N THR A 179 6.41 -7.77 1.44
CA THR A 179 5.17 -7.03 1.25
C THR A 179 5.00 -6.61 -0.21
N PHE A 180 3.87 -6.94 -0.81
CA PHE A 180 3.47 -6.53 -2.15
C PHE A 180 2.36 -5.47 -2.06
N LEU A 181 2.63 -4.27 -2.58
CA LEU A 181 1.65 -3.17 -2.66
C LEU A 181 0.72 -3.27 -3.88
N TYR A 182 1.08 -4.19 -4.78
CA TYR A 182 0.28 -4.59 -5.91
C TYR A 182 -0.03 -6.06 -5.68
N THR A 183 -1.31 -6.38 -5.48
CA THR A 183 -1.79 -7.74 -5.25
C THR A 183 -1.92 -8.49 -6.58
N ARG A 184 -1.86 -9.82 -6.54
CA ARG A 184 -2.02 -10.65 -7.76
C ARG A 184 -3.46 -10.69 -8.26
N ALA A 185 -4.40 -10.67 -7.32
CA ALA A 185 -5.83 -10.52 -7.57
C ALA A 185 -6.30 -9.09 -7.30
N ALA A 186 -7.32 -8.63 -8.03
CA ALA A 186 -7.98 -7.36 -7.74
C ALA A 186 -8.90 -7.52 -6.52
N PRO A 187 -9.10 -6.48 -5.69
CA PRO A 187 -8.69 -5.09 -5.89
C PRO A 187 -7.19 -4.81 -5.64
N VAL A 188 -6.63 -3.84 -6.37
CA VAL A 188 -5.21 -3.47 -6.32
C VAL A 188 -5.06 -1.98 -6.02
N GLY A 189 -4.08 -1.62 -5.17
CA GLY A 189 -3.63 -0.25 -4.98
C GLY A 189 -4.10 0.38 -3.67
N THR A 190 -3.85 1.68 -3.55
CA THR A 190 -4.16 2.46 -2.36
C THR A 190 -4.81 3.78 -2.75
N ALA A 191 -5.99 4.05 -2.20
CA ALA A 191 -6.74 5.27 -2.44
C ALA A 191 -7.03 6.02 -1.13
N ALA A 192 -7.18 7.32 -1.22
CA ALA A 192 -7.46 8.20 -0.10
C ALA A 192 -8.59 9.19 -0.41
N VAL A 193 -9.23 9.72 0.62
CA VAL A 193 -10.27 10.73 0.54
C VAL A 193 -10.16 11.70 1.71
N VAL A 194 -10.29 13.01 1.44
CA VAL A 194 -10.40 14.03 2.48
C VAL A 194 -11.80 13.93 3.06
N ALA A 195 -11.92 13.37 4.27
CA ALA A 195 -13.19 13.28 4.98
C ALA A 195 -13.51 14.60 5.68
N ARG A 196 -12.50 15.30 6.22
CA ARG A 196 -12.68 16.60 6.87
C ARG A 196 -11.52 17.53 6.56
N ARG A 197 -11.82 18.83 6.45
CA ARG A 197 -10.84 19.91 6.27
C ARG A 197 -11.23 21.10 7.12
N GLY A 198 -10.28 21.73 7.79
CA GLY A 198 -10.55 22.91 8.61
C GLY A 198 -9.36 23.34 9.46
N ASN A 199 -9.24 24.65 9.69
CA ASN A 199 -8.16 25.25 10.48
C ASN A 199 -6.74 24.77 10.10
N GLY A 200 -6.46 24.59 8.80
CA GLY A 200 -5.17 24.11 8.32
C GLY A 200 -4.89 22.63 8.65
N THR A 201 -5.92 21.84 8.95
CA THR A 201 -5.85 20.42 9.28
C THR A 201 -6.70 19.60 8.31
N LEU A 202 -6.19 18.46 7.88
CA LEU A 202 -6.88 17.45 7.09
C LEU A 202 -7.13 16.20 7.93
N ASP A 203 -8.33 15.64 7.83
CA ASP A 203 -8.67 14.27 8.25
C ASP A 203 -8.90 13.44 6.98
N VAL A 204 -7.94 12.56 6.68
CA VAL A 204 -7.92 11.75 5.47
C VAL A 204 -8.15 10.30 5.84
N LEU A 205 -9.15 9.68 5.22
CA LEU A 205 -9.32 8.23 5.26
C LEU A 205 -8.67 7.62 4.03
N PHE A 206 -8.12 6.43 4.17
CA PHE A 206 -7.54 5.70 3.07
C PHE A 206 -7.82 4.21 3.18
N ARG A 207 -7.71 3.54 2.04
CA ARG A 207 -7.90 2.11 1.88
C ARG A 207 -6.75 1.56 1.03
N SER A 208 -6.16 0.47 1.47
CA SER A 208 -5.01 -0.16 0.81
C SER A 208 -5.22 -1.65 0.67
N HIS A 209 -4.89 -2.18 -0.51
CA HIS A 209 -4.80 -3.61 -0.78
C HIS A 209 -3.34 -4.02 -0.86
N VAL A 210 -2.99 -5.00 -0.05
CA VAL A 210 -1.62 -5.43 0.18
C VAL A 210 -1.63 -6.94 0.29
N GLU A 211 -0.59 -7.58 -0.22
CA GLU A 211 -0.40 -9.02 -0.17
C GLU A 211 0.95 -9.33 0.46
N PHE A 212 1.04 -10.42 1.21
CA PHE A 212 2.28 -10.88 1.83
C PHE A 212 2.66 -12.24 1.27
N GLN A 213 3.89 -12.36 0.78
CA GLN A 213 4.45 -13.61 0.32
C GLN A 213 5.17 -14.29 1.49
N LEU A 214 4.55 -15.33 2.07
CA LEU A 214 5.00 -15.91 3.34
C LEU A 214 6.15 -16.91 3.17
N ASN A 215 6.14 -17.66 2.08
CA ASN A 215 7.20 -18.62 1.78
C ASN A 215 8.35 -17.98 0.99
N GLU A 216 9.50 -18.64 1.01
CA GLU A 216 10.67 -18.37 0.20
C GLU A 216 11.14 -19.69 -0.44
N PRO A 217 11.89 -19.65 -1.56
CA PRO A 217 12.46 -20.85 -2.15
C PRO A 217 13.32 -21.62 -1.12
N PRO A 218 13.24 -22.97 -1.09
CA PRO A 218 12.64 -23.85 -2.11
C PRO A 218 11.14 -24.13 -1.94
N ARG A 219 10.48 -23.61 -0.90
CA ARG A 219 9.02 -23.76 -0.73
C ARG A 219 8.29 -22.97 -1.78
N ARG A 220 7.10 -23.43 -2.16
CA ARG A 220 6.29 -22.79 -3.20
C ARG A 220 5.69 -21.47 -2.71
N PRO A 221 5.26 -20.59 -3.62
CA PRO A 221 4.61 -19.33 -3.25
C PRO A 221 3.39 -19.60 -2.38
N PHE A 222 3.22 -18.74 -1.37
CA PHE A 222 2.08 -18.72 -0.48
C PHE A 222 1.77 -17.25 -0.25
N TRP A 223 0.63 -16.81 -0.75
CA TRP A 223 0.16 -15.43 -0.67
C TRP A 223 -0.88 -15.32 0.43
N PHE A 224 -0.72 -14.31 1.26
CA PHE A 224 -1.61 -13.95 2.34
C PHE A 224 -2.11 -12.54 2.06
N SER A 225 -3.40 -12.42 1.75
CA SER A 225 -4.00 -11.20 1.22
C SER A 225 -5.14 -10.73 2.12
N PRO A 226 -4.90 -9.82 3.08
CA PRO A 226 -5.98 -9.21 3.83
C PRO A 226 -6.97 -8.52 2.89
N GLY A 227 -8.26 -8.69 3.15
CA GLY A 227 -9.32 -8.15 2.27
C GLY A 227 -9.21 -6.64 2.10
N GLN A 228 -8.79 -5.91 3.13
CA GLN A 228 -8.30 -4.54 3.01
C GLN A 228 -7.57 -4.10 4.29
N PHE A 229 -6.79 -3.03 4.15
CA PHE A 229 -6.40 -2.17 5.25
C PHE A 229 -7.23 -0.88 5.23
N SER A 230 -7.93 -0.59 6.33
CA SER A 230 -8.63 0.68 6.56
C SER A 230 -7.74 1.61 7.38
N GLY A 231 -7.47 2.79 6.84
CA GLY A 231 -6.57 3.76 7.43
C GLY A 231 -7.18 5.14 7.63
N ARG A 232 -6.62 5.86 8.60
CA ARG A 232 -6.92 7.26 8.87
C ARG A 232 -5.65 7.99 9.24
N ILE A 233 -5.48 9.19 8.69
CA ILE A 233 -4.42 10.11 9.05
C ILE A 233 -5.00 11.51 9.26
N VAL A 234 -4.59 12.16 10.35
CA VAL A 234 -4.85 13.58 10.59
C VAL A 234 -3.52 14.31 10.51
N LEU A 235 -3.40 15.27 9.61
CA LEU A 235 -2.17 15.99 9.33
C LEU A 235 -2.43 17.46 9.02
N SER A 236 -1.42 18.30 9.18
CA SER A 236 -1.48 19.70 8.73
C SER A 236 -1.62 19.77 7.21
N GLU A 237 -2.38 20.72 6.68
CA GLU A 237 -2.60 20.94 5.24
C GLU A 237 -1.31 21.22 4.46
N ASP A 238 -0.30 21.74 5.14
CA ASP A 238 1.04 21.97 4.61
C ASP A 238 2.00 20.79 4.83
N GLY A 239 1.53 19.67 5.38
CA GLY A 239 2.35 18.49 5.68
C GLY A 239 3.38 18.70 6.79
N SER A 240 3.32 19.81 7.54
CA SER A 240 4.28 20.14 8.60
C SER A 240 4.15 19.30 9.87
N ALA A 241 3.06 18.56 10.04
CA ALA A 241 2.85 17.70 11.19
C ALA A 241 1.87 16.57 10.87
N VAL A 242 2.11 15.41 11.49
CA VAL A 242 1.14 14.32 11.61
C VAL A 242 0.62 14.33 13.04
N HIS A 243 -0.69 14.49 13.19
CA HIS A 243 -1.36 14.53 14.49
C HIS A 243 -1.88 13.16 14.89
N HIS A 244 -2.39 12.38 13.92
CA HIS A 244 -2.93 11.04 14.13
C HIS A 244 -2.59 10.18 12.92
N PHE A 245 -2.28 8.91 13.16
CA PHE A 245 -2.21 7.91 12.10
C PHE A 245 -2.58 6.55 12.68
N ASN A 246 -3.49 5.84 12.00
CA ASN A 246 -3.70 4.42 12.22
C ASN A 246 -4.08 3.73 10.91
N VAL A 247 -3.73 2.45 10.80
CA VAL A 247 -4.18 1.58 9.70
C VAL A 247 -4.33 0.16 10.21
N HIS A 248 -5.41 -0.52 9.86
CA HIS A 248 -5.71 -1.86 10.38
C HIS A 248 -6.53 -2.68 9.39
N VAL A 249 -6.43 -4.00 9.51
CA VAL A 249 -7.39 -4.92 8.89
C VAL A 249 -8.69 -4.88 9.71
N PRO A 250 -9.85 -4.58 9.10
CA PRO A 250 -11.13 -4.62 9.82
C PRO A 250 -11.41 -6.01 10.40
N ALA A 251 -11.53 -6.10 11.72
CA ALA A 251 -11.68 -7.36 12.46
C ALA A 251 -13.16 -7.70 12.76
N GLU A 252 -14.09 -6.80 12.44
CA GLU A 252 -15.53 -7.00 12.65
C GLU A 252 -16.11 -8.04 11.67
N ARG A 253 -15.38 -8.34 10.58
CA ARG A 253 -15.74 -9.36 9.61
C ARG A 253 -15.27 -10.74 10.08
N ARG A 254 -16.14 -11.75 9.90
CA ARG A 254 -15.83 -13.14 10.27
C ARG A 254 -14.68 -13.74 9.49
N LEU A 255 -14.49 -13.30 8.26
CA LEU A 255 -13.42 -13.68 7.34
C LEU A 255 -12.88 -12.38 6.75
N ASN A 256 -11.57 -12.22 6.72
CA ASN A 256 -10.92 -10.96 6.33
C ASN A 256 -9.53 -11.16 5.70
N VAL A 257 -9.14 -12.39 5.37
CA VAL A 257 -7.87 -12.72 4.72
C VAL A 257 -8.08 -13.85 3.71
N ASP A 258 -7.63 -13.65 2.48
CA ASP A 258 -7.45 -14.70 1.47
C ASP A 258 -6.10 -15.38 1.61
N LEU A 259 -6.07 -16.69 1.38
CA LEU A 259 -4.86 -17.51 1.36
C LEU A 259 -4.80 -18.26 0.03
N GLU A 260 -3.73 -18.07 -0.71
CA GLU A 260 -3.52 -18.76 -1.99
C GLU A 260 -2.12 -19.37 -2.01
N TRP A 261 -1.98 -20.63 -2.41
CA TRP A 261 -0.67 -21.26 -2.54
C TRP A 261 -0.60 -22.23 -3.71
N LEU A 262 0.58 -22.30 -4.32
CA LEU A 262 0.80 -23.24 -5.41
C LEU A 262 1.03 -24.67 -4.87
N THR A 263 0.39 -25.64 -5.51
CA THR A 263 0.54 -27.08 -5.28
C THR A 263 0.98 -27.80 -6.56
N GLY A 264 1.32 -29.09 -6.45
CA GLY A 264 1.84 -29.91 -7.56
C GLY A 264 3.37 -29.89 -7.68
N SER A 265 3.95 -30.74 -8.54
CA SER A 265 5.39 -30.85 -8.77
C SER A 265 5.67 -30.80 -10.27
N GLN A 266 6.62 -29.96 -10.73
CA GLN A 266 7.10 -30.02 -12.12
C GLN A 266 7.80 -31.35 -12.43
N HIS A 267 8.14 -32.15 -11.42
CA HIS A 267 8.80 -33.44 -11.57
C HIS A 267 7.85 -34.57 -11.97
N ASP A 268 6.54 -34.41 -11.77
CA ASP A 268 5.54 -35.48 -11.99
C ASP A 268 4.70 -35.28 -13.27
N GLY A 269 4.99 -34.24 -14.07
CA GLY A 269 4.23 -33.95 -15.29
C GLY A 269 2.83 -33.40 -15.03
N GLU A 270 2.51 -33.01 -13.80
CA GLU A 270 1.27 -32.33 -13.42
C GLU A 270 1.40 -30.81 -13.63
N GLU A 271 0.35 -30.18 -14.15
CA GLU A 271 0.25 -28.73 -14.29
C GLU A 271 0.32 -28.06 -12.90
N GLU A 272 0.92 -26.87 -12.79
CA GLU A 272 0.87 -26.09 -11.55
C GLU A 272 -0.60 -25.87 -11.15
N SER A 273 -0.96 -26.35 -9.96
CA SER A 273 -2.29 -26.15 -9.38
C SER A 273 -2.21 -25.08 -8.29
N MET A 274 -3.34 -24.43 -8.03
CA MET A 274 -3.48 -23.41 -7.00
C MET A 274 -4.57 -23.81 -6.03
N GLU A 275 -4.24 -23.78 -4.76
CA GLU A 275 -5.19 -23.99 -3.68
C GLU A 275 -5.51 -22.66 -3.01
N VAL A 276 -6.77 -22.49 -2.63
CA VAL A 276 -7.28 -21.28 -1.96
C VAL A 276 -7.97 -21.65 -0.64
N ASP A 277 -7.87 -20.78 0.36
CA ASP A 277 -8.71 -20.81 1.55
C ASP A 277 -8.90 -19.39 2.08
N ILE A 278 -9.82 -19.21 3.02
CA ILE A 278 -10.16 -17.92 3.59
C ILE A 278 -10.17 -18.05 5.11
N GLY A 279 -9.67 -17.03 5.80
CA GLY A 279 -9.60 -17.06 7.26
C GLY A 279 -9.84 -15.71 7.91
N HIS A 280 -9.68 -15.72 9.22
CA HIS A 280 -9.85 -14.58 10.09
C HIS A 280 -8.54 -14.22 10.79
N ILE A 281 -8.08 -12.99 10.60
CA ILE A 281 -7.06 -12.38 11.44
C ILE A 281 -7.72 -11.46 12.48
N PRO A 282 -7.52 -11.72 13.79
CA PRO A 282 -8.15 -10.91 14.84
C PRO A 282 -7.56 -9.51 14.98
N GLU A 283 -6.27 -9.34 14.66
CA GLU A 283 -5.57 -8.07 14.84
C GLU A 283 -4.38 -7.95 13.89
N MET A 284 -4.37 -6.91 13.07
CA MET A 284 -3.23 -6.50 12.26
C MET A 284 -3.34 -4.99 12.06
N ALA A 285 -2.63 -4.22 12.88
CA ALA A 285 -2.76 -2.77 12.98
C ALA A 285 -1.42 -2.07 13.16
N LEU A 286 -1.33 -0.86 12.64
CA LEU A 286 -0.24 0.09 12.84
C LEU A 286 -0.81 1.38 13.42
N ASP A 287 -0.18 1.89 14.48
CA ASP A 287 -0.63 3.10 15.18
C ASP A 287 0.53 4.07 15.41
N PHE A 288 0.27 5.37 15.27
CA PHE A 288 1.23 6.40 15.63
C PHE A 288 1.31 6.60 17.14
N VAL A 289 2.51 6.46 17.69
CA VAL A 289 2.79 6.64 19.12
C VAL A 289 2.50 8.08 19.53
N GLY A 290 1.56 8.24 20.46
CA GLY A 290 1.15 9.56 20.95
C GLY A 290 0.24 10.32 19.99
N GLY A 291 -0.18 9.71 18.88
CA GLY A 291 -1.12 10.30 17.93
C GLY A 291 -2.45 10.67 18.59
N LYS A 292 -2.84 11.93 18.48
CA LYS A 292 -4.11 12.46 18.97
C LYS A 292 -4.66 13.43 17.95
N THR A 293 -5.93 13.30 17.61
CA THR A 293 -6.62 14.32 16.83
C THR A 293 -6.60 15.63 17.63
N PRO A 294 -6.22 16.78 17.02
CA PRO A 294 -6.23 18.06 17.72
C PRO A 294 -7.64 18.33 18.28
N PRO A 295 -7.78 18.71 19.55
CA PRO A 295 -9.09 19.01 20.11
C PRO A 295 -9.65 20.28 19.46
N ASN A 296 -10.96 20.29 19.20
CA ASN A 296 -11.71 21.46 18.73
C ASN A 296 -11.33 22.00 17.34
N VAL A 297 -11.00 21.13 16.38
CA VAL A 297 -10.90 21.56 14.98
C VAL A 297 -12.28 22.01 14.50
N THR A 298 -12.36 23.23 13.97
CA THR A 298 -13.56 23.72 13.28
C THR A 298 -13.44 23.34 11.82
N TRP A 299 -14.24 22.36 11.40
CA TRP A 299 -14.24 21.85 10.03
C TRP A 299 -14.97 22.82 9.09
N SER A 300 -14.28 23.29 8.06
CA SER A 300 -14.88 24.04 6.94
C SER A 300 -15.54 23.10 5.93
N TYR A 301 -15.10 21.83 5.90
CA TYR A 301 -15.71 20.74 5.18
C TYR A 301 -15.76 19.49 6.07
N GLU A 302 -16.89 18.80 6.08
CA GLU A 302 -17.06 17.54 6.80
C GLU A 302 -17.97 16.57 6.03
N MET A 303 -17.46 15.37 5.83
CA MET A 303 -18.15 14.18 5.36
C MET A 303 -18.11 13.13 6.47
N SER A 304 -19.17 12.34 6.61
CA SER A 304 -19.18 11.27 7.60
C SER A 304 -18.14 10.20 7.24
N THR A 305 -17.63 9.50 8.26
CA THR A 305 -16.68 8.39 8.06
C THR A 305 -17.27 7.30 7.16
N GLU A 306 -18.58 7.08 7.23
CA GLU A 306 -19.29 6.10 6.41
C GLU A 306 -19.34 6.53 4.94
N GLU A 307 -19.72 7.78 4.65
CA GLU A 307 -19.73 8.31 3.28
C GLU A 307 -18.34 8.29 2.64
N ALA A 308 -17.31 8.61 3.42
CA ALA A 308 -15.93 8.57 2.96
C ALA A 308 -15.46 7.14 2.64
N ARG A 309 -15.84 6.15 3.46
CA ARG A 309 -15.60 4.72 3.16
C ARG A 309 -16.33 4.27 1.91
N GLN A 310 -17.61 4.62 1.76
CA GLN A 310 -18.38 4.29 0.56
C GLN A 310 -17.79 4.94 -0.70
N ALA A 311 -17.23 6.15 -0.59
CA ALA A 311 -16.52 6.80 -1.68
C ALA A 311 -15.28 6.01 -2.11
N LEU A 312 -14.50 5.50 -1.15
CA LEU A 312 -13.37 4.60 -1.41
C LEU A 312 -13.84 3.28 -2.01
N ASP A 313 -14.89 2.65 -1.49
CA ASP A 313 -15.41 1.39 -1.99
C ASP A 313 -15.84 1.50 -3.47
N ARG A 314 -16.53 2.59 -3.85
CA ARG A 314 -16.91 2.84 -5.25
C ARG A 314 -15.72 3.07 -6.18
N MET A 315 -14.57 3.48 -5.64
CA MET A 315 -13.34 3.64 -6.40
C MET A 315 -12.69 2.29 -6.74
N PHE A 316 -12.75 1.33 -5.82
CA PHE A 316 -12.26 -0.03 -6.04
C PHE A 316 -13.27 -0.93 -6.76
N PHE A 317 -14.56 -0.70 -6.54
CA PHE A 317 -15.65 -1.53 -7.04
C PHE A 317 -16.64 -0.72 -7.88
N PRO A 318 -16.39 -0.60 -9.20
CA PRO A 318 -17.26 0.14 -10.10
C PRO A 318 -18.72 -0.32 -10.07
N PHE A 319 -18.98 -1.60 -9.77
CA PHE A 319 -20.33 -2.15 -9.68
C PHE A 319 -21.16 -1.56 -8.52
N LEU A 320 -20.54 -0.99 -7.48
CA LEU A 320 -21.26 -0.30 -6.40
C LEU A 320 -21.96 0.99 -6.85
N ASN A 321 -21.67 1.46 -8.06
CA ASN A 321 -22.40 2.56 -8.69
C ASN A 321 -23.70 2.09 -9.37
N VAL A 322 -23.94 0.77 -9.44
CA VAL A 322 -25.16 0.20 -10.01
C VAL A 322 -26.29 0.29 -8.97
N PRO A 323 -27.48 0.82 -9.33
CA PRO A 323 -28.62 0.82 -8.44
C PRO A 323 -29.05 -0.60 -8.06
N TYR A 324 -29.10 -0.89 -6.77
CA TYR A 324 -29.57 -2.17 -6.25
C TYR A 324 -31.09 -2.14 -6.05
N HIS A 325 -31.77 -3.12 -6.65
CA HIS A 325 -33.20 -3.36 -6.46
C HIS A 325 -33.37 -4.76 -5.88
N ASN A 326 -34.32 -4.93 -4.95
CA ASN A 326 -34.76 -6.27 -4.59
C ASN A 326 -35.41 -6.97 -5.80
N LEU A 327 -35.53 -8.30 -5.77
CA LEU A 327 -36.01 -9.09 -6.91
C LEU A 327 -37.38 -8.63 -7.44
N THR A 328 -38.30 -8.26 -6.55
CA THR A 328 -39.64 -7.79 -6.93
C THR A 328 -39.58 -6.45 -7.65
N ALA A 329 -38.82 -5.49 -7.12
CA ALA A 329 -38.62 -4.18 -7.71
C ALA A 329 -37.89 -4.28 -9.06
N ALA A 330 -36.85 -5.13 -9.15
CA ALA A 330 -36.12 -5.38 -10.39
C ALA A 330 -37.04 -5.97 -11.48
N ALA A 331 -37.89 -6.94 -11.13
CA ALA A 331 -38.84 -7.53 -12.07
C ALA A 331 -39.93 -6.53 -12.52
N ALA A 332 -40.41 -5.67 -11.61
CA ALA A 332 -41.36 -4.61 -11.94
C ALA A 332 -40.74 -3.59 -12.90
N LEU A 333 -39.51 -3.14 -12.62
CA LEU A 333 -38.77 -2.20 -13.46
C LEU A 333 -38.49 -2.80 -14.84
N ALA A 334 -38.02 -4.06 -14.90
CA ALA A 334 -37.79 -4.74 -16.16
C ALA A 334 -39.06 -4.84 -17.03
N ARG A 335 -40.22 -5.12 -16.42
CA ARG A 335 -41.51 -5.12 -17.12
C ARG A 335 -41.89 -3.73 -17.63
N GLN A 336 -41.72 -2.70 -16.79
CA GLN A 336 -42.01 -1.31 -17.16
C GLN A 336 -41.14 -0.84 -18.32
N GLU A 337 -39.84 -1.16 -18.28
CA GLU A 337 -38.85 -0.79 -19.30
C GLU A 337 -38.84 -1.72 -20.52
N ARG A 338 -39.67 -2.78 -20.53
CA ARG A 338 -39.69 -3.83 -21.57
C ARG A 338 -38.30 -4.46 -21.79
N LYS A 339 -37.56 -4.70 -20.71
CA LYS A 339 -36.25 -5.35 -20.69
C LYS A 339 -36.35 -6.77 -20.12
N MET A 340 -35.41 -7.63 -20.52
CA MET A 340 -35.24 -8.95 -19.92
C MET A 340 -34.46 -8.85 -18.60
N VAL A 341 -34.75 -9.74 -17.66
CA VAL A 341 -33.95 -9.91 -16.44
C VAL A 341 -32.90 -10.99 -16.71
N HIS A 342 -31.63 -10.64 -16.59
CA HIS A 342 -30.54 -11.61 -16.55
C HIS A 342 -30.16 -11.87 -15.09
N SER A 343 -30.11 -13.14 -14.68
CA SER A 343 -29.74 -13.53 -13.33
C SER A 343 -28.37 -14.18 -13.34
N VAL A 344 -27.45 -13.62 -12.55
CA VAL A 344 -26.14 -14.21 -12.27
C VAL A 344 -26.18 -14.74 -10.84
N VAL A 345 -25.82 -16.01 -10.66
CA VAL A 345 -25.64 -16.63 -9.35
C VAL A 345 -24.14 -16.71 -9.10
N LEU A 346 -23.69 -16.10 -8.02
CA LEU A 346 -22.30 -16.07 -7.62
C LEU A 346 -22.12 -16.91 -6.36
N TRP A 347 -20.97 -17.57 -6.26
CA TRP A 347 -20.51 -18.19 -5.03
C TRP A 347 -19.66 -17.15 -4.28
N GLY A 348 -20.23 -16.56 -3.23
CA GLY A 348 -19.57 -15.53 -2.43
C GLY A 348 -20.22 -14.16 -2.55
N ASN A 349 -19.79 -13.24 -1.68
CA ASN A 349 -20.21 -11.85 -1.76
C ASN A 349 -19.46 -11.14 -2.89
N LEU A 350 -20.02 -10.01 -3.33
CA LEU A 350 -19.36 -9.09 -4.25
C LEU A 350 -18.40 -8.12 -3.52
N ASP A 351 -18.42 -8.08 -2.18
CA ASP A 351 -17.60 -7.18 -1.35
C ASP A 351 -16.41 -7.92 -0.70
N ASP A 352 -15.51 -7.16 -0.06
CA ASP A 352 -14.24 -7.64 0.53
C ASP A 352 -14.44 -8.59 1.73
N GLN A 353 -14.88 -9.82 1.50
CA GLN A 353 -14.71 -10.89 2.50
C GLN A 353 -13.28 -11.42 2.46
N SER A 354 -12.70 -11.49 1.27
CA SER A 354 -11.29 -11.70 0.97
C SER A 354 -10.97 -11.12 -0.42
N CYS A 355 -9.70 -10.89 -0.74
CA CYS A 355 -9.28 -10.29 -2.03
C CYS A 355 -9.59 -11.20 -3.21
#